data_AF-A0A3D6CFC2-F1
#
_entry.id   AF-A0A3D6CFC2-F1
#
_cell.length_a   1.000
_cell.length_b   1.000
_cell.length_c   1.000
_cell.angle_alpha   90.00
_cell.angle_beta   90.00
_cell.angle_gamma   90.00
#
_symmetry.space_group_name_H-M   'P 1'
#
loop_
_entity.id
_entity.type
_entity.pdbx_description
1 polymer ?
#
loop_
_entity_poly.entity_id
_entity_poly.type
_entity_poly.pdbx_seq_one_letter_code
_entity_poly.pdbx_strand_id
1 'polypeptide(L)' 'IDKLWGPHGFYDAFSLKDAWFASSTLAIDQGPIVVMIENYRSGLVWNLLTSSPDIKDGMRLLGFSAPYL' A
#
# COMPACT_ATOMS: atom_id res chain seq x y z
N ILE A 1 19.28 8.59 -18.37
CA ILE A 1 17.97 8.90 -17.74
C ILE A 1 17.43 7.58 -17.24
N ASP A 2 17.10 7.51 -15.95
CA ASP A 2 16.48 6.34 -15.35
C ASP A 2 15.13 6.07 -16.05
N LYS A 3 14.87 4.83 -16.45
CA LYS A 3 13.66 4.45 -17.20
C LYS A 3 12.51 4.02 -16.27
N LEU A 4 12.80 3.76 -15.00
CA LEU A 4 11.82 3.25 -14.04
C LEU A 4 11.48 4.27 -12.96
N TRP A 5 12.31 5.28 -12.76
CA TRP A 5 12.14 6.28 -11.72
C TRP A 5 11.78 7.66 -12.28
N GLY A 6 10.72 8.24 -11.74
CA GLY A 6 10.23 9.58 -12.08
C GLY A 6 9.96 10.45 -10.85
N PRO A 7 9.29 11.60 -11.04
CA PRO A 7 8.99 12.54 -9.96
C PRO A 7 8.16 11.98 -8.80
N HIS A 8 7.41 10.89 -9.03
CA HIS A 8 6.53 10.25 -8.03
C HIS A 8 7.03 8.87 -7.58
N GLY A 9 8.28 8.50 -7.89
CA GLY A 9 8.84 7.19 -7.59
C GLY A 9 8.84 6.25 -8.80
N PHE A 10 8.62 4.96 -8.55
CA PHE A 10 8.58 3.98 -9.62
C PHE A 10 7.36 4.17 -10.52
N TYR A 11 7.56 4.09 -11.83
CA TYR A 11 6.47 4.06 -12.80
C TYR A 11 5.65 2.76 -12.69
N ASP A 12 4.44 2.82 -13.25
CA ASP A 12 3.39 1.82 -13.10
C ASP A 12 3.80 0.39 -13.49
N ALA A 13 4.51 0.24 -14.61
CA ALA A 13 4.89 -1.05 -15.16
C ALA A 13 6.04 -0.95 -16.17
N PHE A 14 6.64 -2.10 -16.50
CA PHE A 14 7.61 -2.24 -17.59
C PHE A 14 7.58 -3.66 -18.18
N SER A 15 8.06 -3.81 -19.41
CA SER A 15 8.34 -5.10 -20.07
C SER A 15 9.75 -5.09 -20.64
N LEU A 16 10.64 -5.91 -20.07
CA LEU A 16 12.01 -6.07 -20.61
C LEU A 16 12.01 -6.82 -21.95
N LYS A 17 11.04 -7.71 -22.16
CA LYS A 17 10.87 -8.45 -23.42
C LYS A 17 10.60 -7.48 -24.58
N ASP A 18 9.72 -6.51 -24.36
CA ASP A 18 9.29 -5.56 -25.40
C ASP A 18 10.03 -4.21 -25.33
N ALA A 19 11.02 -4.10 -24.43
CA ALA A 19 11.73 -2.86 -24.10
C ALA A 19 10.80 -1.65 -23.84
N TRP A 20 9.63 -1.92 -23.23
CA TRP A 20 8.62 -0.93 -22.92
C TRP A 20 8.69 -0.51 -21.44
N PHE A 21 8.57 0.78 -21.19
CA PHE A 21 8.62 1.37 -19.86
C PHE A 21 7.49 2.39 -19.75
N ALA A 22 6.66 2.27 -18.72
CA ALA A 22 5.61 3.26 -18.48
C ALA A 22 6.26 4.62 -18.15
N SER A 23 5.58 5.69 -18.57
CA SER A 23 5.88 7.07 -18.13
C SER A 23 4.80 7.63 -17.19
N SER A 24 3.83 6.78 -16.81
CA SER A 24 2.67 7.10 -16.00
C SER A 24 2.76 6.49 -14.61
N THR A 25 1.98 7.06 -13.69
CA THR A 25 1.73 6.52 -12.35
C THR A 25 0.24 6.51 -12.11
N LEU A 26 -0.26 5.46 -11.47
CA LEU A 26 -1.64 5.37 -11.02
C LEU A 26 -1.71 5.50 -9.51
N ALA A 27 -2.65 6.29 -9.01
CA ALA A 27 -2.77 6.53 -7.56
C ALA A 27 -3.01 5.26 -6.76
N ILE A 28 -3.77 4.31 -7.33
CA ILE A 28 -4.05 3.01 -6.70
C ILE A 28 -2.83 2.08 -6.64
N ASP A 29 -1.83 2.30 -7.48
CA ASP A 29 -0.58 1.53 -7.48
C ASP A 29 0.49 2.19 -6.61
N GLN A 30 0.56 3.53 -6.62
CA GLN A 30 1.52 4.29 -5.80
C GLN A 30 1.12 4.36 -4.33
N GLY A 31 -0.17 4.53 -4.03
CA GLY A 31 -0.68 4.68 -2.67
C GLY A 31 -0.26 3.51 -1.76
N PRO A 32 -0.52 2.25 -2.16
CA PRO A 32 -0.11 1.08 -1.40
C PRO A 32 1.41 0.98 -1.19
N ILE A 33 2.25 1.42 -2.13
CA ILE A 33 3.72 1.41 -1.94
C ILE A 33 4.08 2.21 -0.69
N VAL A 34 3.59 3.45 -0.57
CA VAL A 34 3.88 4.31 0.58
C VAL A 34 3.24 3.78 1.86
N VAL A 35 1.95 3.42 1.80
CA VAL A 35 1.19 2.92 2.96
C VAL A 35 1.81 1.65 3.53
N MET A 36 2.21 0.72 2.68
CA MET A 36 2.74 -0.57 3.13
C MET A 36 4.19 -0.47 3.59
N ILE A 37 5.01 0.40 2.99
CA ILE A 37 6.34 0.72 3.54
C ILE A 37 6.20 1.29 4.95
N GLU A 38 5.28 2.23 5.18
CA GLU A 38 5.12 2.83 6.51
C GLU A 38 4.49 1.86 7.52
N ASN A 39 3.56 1.01 7.10
CA ASN A 39 3.06 -0.08 7.94
C ASN A 39 4.17 -1.05 8.36
N TYR A 40 5.11 -1.37 7.46
CA TYR A 40 6.27 -2.18 7.81
C TYR A 40 7.18 -1.46 8.83
N ARG A 41 7.42 -0.16 8.67
CA ARG A 41 8.34 0.61 9.53
C ARG A 41 7.80 0.88 10.93
N SER A 42 6.53 1.23 11.06
CA SER A 42 5.94 1.70 12.32
C SER A 42 4.56 1.11 12.63
N GLY A 43 3.92 0.47 11.65
CA GLY A 43 2.53 0.03 11.76
C GLY A 43 1.51 1.18 11.77
N LEU A 44 1.89 2.41 11.38
CA LEU A 44 1.06 3.61 11.56
C LEU A 44 -0.40 3.44 11.09
N VAL A 45 -0.63 3.04 9.84
CA VAL A 45 -1.99 2.97 9.27
C VAL A 45 -2.76 1.79 9.86
N TRP A 46 -2.11 0.65 10.10
CA TRP A 46 -2.72 -0.47 10.80
C TRP A 46 -3.16 -0.09 12.22
N ASN A 47 -2.27 0.50 13.01
CA ASN A 47 -2.55 0.92 14.38
C ASN A 47 -3.70 1.92 14.43
N LEU A 48 -3.71 2.90 13.51
CA LEU A 48 -4.79 3.87 13.40
C LEU A 48 -6.13 3.19 13.05
N LEU A 49 -6.15 2.35 12.01
CA LEU A 49 -7.36 1.65 11.58
C LEU A 49 -7.92 0.77 12.70
N THR A 50 -7.07 -0.04 13.33
CA THR A 50 -7.48 -0.95 14.40
C THR A 50 -7.71 -0.25 15.74
N SER A 51 -7.37 1.04 15.89
CA SER A 51 -7.74 1.82 17.07
C SER A 51 -9.23 2.18 17.13
N SER A 52 -9.92 2.14 15.99
CA SER A 52 -11.35 2.44 15.92
C SER A 52 -12.19 1.36 16.59
N PRO A 53 -13.06 1.70 17.57
CA PRO A 53 -13.99 0.76 18.18
C PRO A 53 -14.90 0.09 17.15
N ASP A 54 -15.42 0.86 16.17
CA ASP A 54 -16.33 0.34 15.15
C ASP A 54 -15.66 -0.73 14.27
N ILE A 55 -14.38 -0.55 13.94
CA ILE A 55 -13.59 -1.54 13.19
C ILE A 55 -13.42 -2.81 14.02
N LYS A 56 -13.05 -2.69 15.31
CA LYS A 56 -12.90 -3.86 16.18
C LYS A 56 -14.21 -4.63 16.34
N ASP A 57 -15.31 -3.91 16.57
CA ASP A 57 -16.62 -4.52 16.78
C ASP A 57 -17.14 -5.19 15.51
N GLY A 58 -16.98 -4.56 14.35
CA GLY A 58 -17.29 -5.17 13.05
C GLY A 58 -16.47 -6.43 12.79
N MET A 59 -15.17 -6.41 13.07
CA MET A 59 -14.29 -7.58 12.91
C MET A 59 -14.68 -8.72 13.85
N ARG A 60 -15.00 -8.44 15.12
CA ARG A 60 -15.49 -9.45 16.08
C ARG A 60 -16.83 -10.04 15.66
N LEU A 61 -17.76 -9.20 15.20
CA LEU A 61 -19.08 -9.64 14.71
C LEU A 61 -18.97 -10.62 13.53
N LEU A 62 -17.98 -10.40 12.67
CA LEU A 62 -17.68 -11.27 11.52
C LEU A 62 -16.82 -12.50 11.90
N GLY A 63 -16.46 -12.68 13.17
CA GLY A 63 -15.73 -13.85 13.66
C GLY A 63 -14.21 -13.80 13.49
N PHE A 64 -13.62 -12.62 13.23
CA PHE A 64 -12.16 -12.47 13.19
C PHE A 64 -11.56 -12.44 14.59
N SER A 65 -10.34 -12.99 14.73
CA SER A 65 -9.55 -12.97 15.97
C SER A 65 -8.11 -12.53 15.67
N ALA A 66 -7.57 -11.62 16.48
CA ALA A 66 -6.18 -11.20 16.43
C ALA A 66 -5.76 -10.57 17.78
N PRO A 67 -4.46 -10.50 18.11
CA PRO A 67 -4.00 -9.93 19.39
C PRO A 67 -4.42 -8.47 19.66
N TYR A 68 -4.73 -7.72 18.60
CA TYR A 68 -5.12 -6.30 18.67
C TYR A 68 -6.64 -6.07 18.61
N LEU A 69 -7.43 -7.13 18.37
CA LEU A 69 -8.89 -7.08 18.35
C LEU A 69 -9.44 -7.17 19.78
#